data_AF-A0A6A4Z6K3-F1
#
_entry.id   AF-A0A6A4Z6K3-F1
#
_cell.length_a   1.000
_cell.length_b   1.000
_cell.length_c   1.000
_cell.angle_alpha   90.00
_cell.angle_beta   90.00
_cell.angle_gamma   90.00
#
_symmetry.space_group_name_H-M   'P 1'
#
loop_
_entity.id
_entity.type
_entity.pdbx_description
1 polymer ?
#
loop_
_entity_poly.entity_id
_entity_poly.type
_entity_poly.pdbx_seq_one_letter_code
_entity_poly.pdbx_strand_id
1 'polypeptide(L)'
;MGIHAFVTGPPGSGKTSLCKKVCGLLQLEHLSTGDLLREHIRLRTEYGKVAKKCIAAKSLVPDSVVIDMIADRIAKLKDSEGGWILDGFPRTVDQAKALQVKGVTPNVVLVLELPSSEVRGRLVGRRFDPKTGDIYHAVTNMPRDLDVAARLVHLEPEETEFSPPKSTTAFRRTIPSTTLATPTANKVEHEIQRVILHENQPTTPPTTAMVRTYDRDVVTKQVDTERFKTMLISGFDVIKHGRRGAPHTRTLFCDVELKRLFWQKPDKKELKAKLDQSIAIADVIQVVQGIKTDVFKRSGDTAKTDRYLSLIADDRTLDIEVASDELCSLLLHGLNAMLVST
;
A
#
# COMPACT_ATOMS: atom_id res chain seq x y z
N MET A 1 27.83 -7.44 15.94
CA MET A 1 28.07 -6.68 14.69
C MET A 1 26.73 -6.06 14.29
N GLY A 2 26.63 -4.73 14.28
CA GLY A 2 25.37 -4.02 14.05
C GLY A 2 24.81 -4.24 12.64
N ILE A 3 23.50 -4.03 12.46
CA ILE A 3 22.83 -4.13 11.16
C ILE A 3 22.99 -2.81 10.42
N HIS A 4 23.59 -2.85 9.23
CA HIS A 4 23.79 -1.70 8.37
C HIS A 4 23.05 -1.96 7.06
N ALA A 5 21.89 -1.34 6.86
CA ALA A 5 21.02 -1.67 5.74
C ALA A 5 20.80 -0.51 4.77
N PHE A 6 20.79 -0.81 3.47
CA PHE A 6 20.18 0.05 2.46
C PHE A 6 18.79 -0.46 2.12
N VAL A 7 17.82 0.45 1.97
CA VAL A 7 16.45 0.10 1.58
C VAL A 7 16.07 0.82 0.29
N THR A 8 15.74 0.05 -0.73
CA THR A 8 15.39 0.52 -2.07
C THR A 8 14.11 -0.13 -2.58
N GLY A 9 13.50 0.46 -3.60
CA GLY A 9 12.21 0.04 -4.15
C GLY A 9 11.42 1.20 -4.75
N PRO A 10 10.38 0.93 -5.56
CA PRO A 10 9.61 1.94 -6.28
C PRO A 10 8.81 2.86 -5.33
N PRO A 11 8.44 4.08 -5.76
CA PRO A 11 7.54 4.95 -5.00
C PRO A 11 6.25 4.22 -4.59
N GLY A 12 5.72 4.52 -3.41
CA GLY A 12 4.51 3.86 -2.89
C GLY A 12 4.71 2.44 -2.32
N SER A 13 5.91 1.85 -2.41
CA SER A 13 6.16 0.48 -1.90
C SER A 13 6.17 0.32 -0.38
N GLY A 14 6.03 1.41 0.39
CA GLY A 14 6.00 1.35 1.87
C GLY A 14 7.37 1.36 2.56
N LYS A 15 8.47 1.61 1.83
CA LYS A 15 9.85 1.65 2.39
C LYS A 15 9.96 2.38 3.72
N THR A 16 9.52 3.64 3.77
CA THR A 16 9.67 4.48 4.96
C THR A 16 8.90 3.93 6.16
N SER A 17 7.69 3.40 5.94
CA SER A 17 6.90 2.76 6.99
C SER A 17 7.60 1.51 7.53
N LEU A 18 8.12 0.67 6.63
CA LEU A 18 8.92 -0.51 6.98
C LEU A 18 10.17 -0.12 7.76
N CYS A 19 10.97 0.83 7.26
CA CYS A 19 12.19 1.30 7.89
C CYS A 19 11.94 1.78 9.32
N LYS A 20 10.93 2.63 9.54
CA LYS A 20 10.57 3.13 10.88
C LYS A 20 10.23 1.99 11.84
N LYS A 21 9.44 1.00 11.39
CA LYS A 21 9.04 -0.16 12.18
C LYS A 21 10.24 -1.06 12.53
N VAL A 22 11.07 -1.36 11.54
CA VAL A 22 12.29 -2.19 11.73
C VAL A 22 13.27 -1.49 12.66
N CYS A 23 13.50 -0.18 12.49
CA CYS A 23 14.36 0.60 13.38
C CYS A 23 13.88 0.56 14.84
N GLY A 24 12.57 0.69 15.09
CA GLY A 24 12.01 0.61 16.44
C GLY A 24 12.18 -0.78 17.08
N LEU A 25 11.99 -1.85 16.31
CA LEU A 25 12.10 -3.23 16.81
C LEU A 25 13.53 -3.69 17.05
N LEU A 26 14.46 -3.26 16.19
CA LEU A 26 15.86 -3.69 16.21
C LEU A 26 16.80 -2.64 16.82
N GLN A 27 16.25 -1.55 17.36
CA GLN A 27 17.00 -0.42 17.93
C GLN A 27 18.05 0.13 16.95
N LEU A 28 17.66 0.29 15.69
CA LEU A 28 18.52 0.85 14.63
C LEU A 28 18.24 2.32 14.45
N GLU A 29 19.26 3.06 14.04
CA GLU A 29 19.10 4.45 13.63
C GLU A 29 18.44 4.55 12.25
N HIS A 30 17.32 5.26 12.15
CA HIS A 30 16.66 5.54 10.87
C HIS A 30 17.27 6.77 10.21
N LEU A 31 17.85 6.59 9.03
CA LEU A 31 18.46 7.66 8.24
C LEU A 31 17.66 7.87 6.95
N SER A 32 16.89 8.94 6.89
CA SER A 32 16.19 9.41 5.69
C SER A 32 16.85 10.68 5.17
N THR A 33 17.15 10.75 3.88
CA THR A 33 17.77 11.94 3.27
C THR A 33 16.90 13.18 3.44
N GLY A 34 15.58 13.03 3.32
CA GLY A 34 14.64 14.13 3.51
C GLY A 34 14.65 14.68 4.94
N ASP A 35 14.69 13.80 5.94
CA ASP A 35 14.74 14.20 7.35
C ASP A 35 16.07 14.85 7.70
N LEU A 36 17.19 14.25 7.29
CA LEU A 36 18.52 14.82 7.51
C LEU A 36 18.65 16.21 6.86
N LEU A 37 18.17 16.40 5.63
CA LEU A 37 18.21 17.71 4.98
C LEU A 37 17.37 18.74 5.75
N ARG A 38 16.15 18.39 6.18
CA ARG A 38 15.29 19.28 7.00
C ARG A 38 15.94 19.66 8.33
N GLU A 39 16.54 18.68 9.00
CA GLU A 39 17.29 18.88 10.24
C GLU A 39 18.45 19.85 10.02
N HIS A 40 19.29 19.60 9.02
CA HIS A 40 20.43 20.45 8.70
C HIS A 40 20.02 21.88 8.30
N ILE A 41 18.91 22.04 7.57
CA ILE A 41 18.33 23.36 7.25
C ILE A 41 17.91 24.09 8.53
N ARG A 42 17.21 23.40 9.44
CA ARG A 42 16.77 23.96 10.74
C ARG A 42 17.96 24.36 11.60
N LEU A 43 19.00 23.52 11.66
CA LEU A 43 20.23 23.75 12.41
C LEU A 43 21.20 24.73 11.72
N ARG A 44 20.90 25.15 10.48
CA ARG A 44 21.70 26.10 9.68
C ARG A 44 23.16 25.67 9.47
N THR A 45 23.39 24.36 9.32
CA THR A 45 24.72 23.82 9.00
C THR A 45 25.14 24.17 7.58
N GLU A 46 26.40 23.92 7.21
CA GLU A 46 26.86 24.11 5.82
C GLU A 46 26.04 23.30 4.81
N TYR A 47 25.76 22.02 5.10
CA TYR A 47 24.83 21.21 4.30
C TYR A 47 23.44 21.84 4.20
N GLY A 48 22.90 22.33 5.32
CA GLY A 48 21.60 22.98 5.38
C GLY A 48 21.54 24.28 4.58
N LYS A 49 22.61 25.07 4.56
CA LYS A 49 22.71 26.31 3.76
C LYS A 49 22.67 26.00 2.26
N VAL A 50 23.41 24.99 1.82
CA VAL A 50 23.40 24.55 0.41
C VAL A 50 22.02 24.01 0.04
N ALA A 51 21.46 23.11 0.86
CA ALA A 51 20.13 22.55 0.65
C ALA A 51 19.04 23.63 0.57
N LYS A 52 19.07 24.62 1.48
CA LYS A 52 18.13 25.75 1.47
C LYS A 52 18.22 26.57 0.18
N LYS A 53 19.43 26.81 -0.34
CA LYS A 53 19.63 27.51 -1.62
C LYS A 53 19.04 26.71 -2.80
N CYS A 54 19.31 25.41 -2.86
CA CYS A 54 18.76 24.53 -3.91
C CYS A 54 17.23 24.50 -3.88
N ILE A 55 16.63 24.33 -2.70
CA ILE A 55 15.16 24.33 -2.53
C ILE A 55 14.56 25.67 -2.96
N ALA A 56 15.16 26.80 -2.56
CA ALA A 56 14.70 28.13 -2.99
C ALA A 56 14.80 28.31 -4.52
N ALA A 57 15.80 27.69 -5.15
CA ALA A 57 15.99 27.68 -6.60
C ALA A 57 15.19 26.59 -7.33
N LYS A 58 14.36 25.80 -6.63
CA LYS A 58 13.66 24.62 -7.16
C LYS A 58 14.59 23.62 -7.88
N SER A 59 15.84 23.52 -7.43
CA SER A 59 16.84 22.62 -7.96
C SER A 59 17.16 21.47 -6.98
N LEU A 60 17.67 20.36 -7.52
CA LEU A 60 18.09 19.22 -6.72
C LEU A 60 19.35 19.56 -5.91
N VAL A 61 19.42 19.05 -4.68
CA VAL A 61 20.64 19.10 -3.88
C VAL A 61 21.70 18.21 -4.54
N PRO A 62 22.94 18.68 -4.75
CA PRO A 62 23.98 17.87 -5.37
C PRO A 62 24.26 16.59 -4.59
N ASP A 63 24.48 15.48 -5.31
CA ASP A 63 24.76 14.18 -4.71
C ASP A 63 25.93 14.21 -3.73
N SER A 64 27.00 14.93 -4.04
CA SER A 64 28.17 15.08 -3.18
C SER A 64 27.82 15.60 -1.79
N VAL A 65 26.94 16.61 -1.73
CA VAL A 65 26.47 17.21 -0.48
C VAL A 65 25.67 16.20 0.34
N VAL A 66 24.78 15.43 -0.32
CA VAL A 66 23.96 14.40 0.33
C VAL A 66 24.83 13.25 0.85
N ILE A 67 25.80 12.79 0.05
CA ILE A 67 26.74 11.72 0.39
C ILE A 67 27.59 12.11 1.60
N ASP A 68 28.17 13.32 1.59
CA ASP A 68 28.99 13.81 2.70
C ASP A 68 28.18 13.94 3.99
N MET A 69 26.96 14.48 3.90
CA MET A 69 26.03 14.58 5.03
C MET A 69 25.69 13.21 5.63
N ILE A 70 25.42 12.20 4.80
CA ILE A 70 25.15 10.83 5.28
C ILE A 70 26.39 10.22 5.93
N ALA A 71 27.55 10.36 5.29
CA ALA A 71 28.81 9.83 5.81
C ALA A 71 29.15 10.43 7.18
N ASP A 72 28.99 11.74 7.34
CA ASP A 72 29.17 12.45 8.61
C ASP A 72 28.20 11.97 9.69
N ARG A 73 26.92 11.75 9.33
CA ARG A 73 25.93 11.22 10.27
C ARG A 73 26.31 9.82 10.71
N ILE A 74 26.63 8.92 9.78
CA ILE A 74 27.02 7.54 10.09
C ILE A 74 28.32 7.48 10.89
N ALA A 75 29.29 8.36 10.60
CA ALA A 75 30.54 8.43 11.36
C ALA A 75 30.31 8.75 12.84
N LYS A 76 29.30 9.58 13.15
CA LYS A 76 28.86 9.89 14.53
C LYS A 76 28.09 8.75 15.20
N LEU A 77 27.56 7.80 14.42
CA LEU A 77 26.83 6.63 14.90
C LEU A 77 27.71 5.42 15.18
N LYS A 78 29.03 5.51 15.03
CA LYS A 78 29.94 4.37 15.23
C LYS A 78 29.87 3.75 16.63
N ASP A 79 29.30 4.46 17.60
CA ASP A 79 29.05 3.98 18.98
C ASP A 79 27.66 3.33 19.17
N SER A 80 26.82 3.29 18.12
CA SER A 80 25.52 2.61 18.15
C SER A 80 25.70 1.09 18.03
N GLU A 81 25.32 0.35 19.06
CA GLU A 81 25.40 -1.12 19.07
C GLU A 81 24.42 -1.77 18.06
N GLY A 82 23.29 -1.11 17.76
CA GLY A 82 22.25 -1.62 16.87
C GLY A 82 22.62 -1.52 15.39
N GLY A 83 23.20 -0.39 14.98
CA GLY A 83 23.48 -0.07 13.57
C GLY A 83 22.50 0.94 12.98
N TRP A 84 22.31 0.93 11.65
CA TRP A 84 21.57 1.96 10.93
C TRP A 84 20.84 1.41 9.69
N ILE A 85 19.75 2.08 9.31
CA ILE A 85 19.03 1.86 8.07
C ILE A 85 19.03 3.16 7.27
N LEU A 86 19.47 3.09 6.01
CA LEU A 86 19.40 4.19 5.06
C LEU A 86 18.17 4.02 4.13
N ASP A 87 17.18 4.88 4.33
CA ASP A 87 15.88 4.85 3.65
C ASP A 87 15.87 5.77 2.42
N GLY A 88 15.65 5.17 1.24
CA GLY A 88 15.45 5.91 -0.01
C GLY A 88 16.73 6.49 -0.62
N PHE A 89 17.90 6.05 -0.15
CA PHE A 89 19.23 6.33 -0.70
C PHE A 89 20.16 5.12 -0.45
N PRO A 90 21.10 4.79 -1.34
CA PRO A 90 21.35 5.38 -2.67
C PRO A 90 20.27 5.01 -3.70
N ARG A 91 20.08 5.88 -4.69
CA ARG A 91 19.16 5.71 -5.83
C ARG A 91 19.89 5.43 -7.14
N THR A 92 21.21 5.54 -7.18
CA THR A 92 22.04 5.22 -8.34
C THR A 92 23.26 4.40 -7.91
N VAL A 93 23.86 3.69 -8.87
CA VAL A 93 25.11 2.93 -8.63
C VAL A 93 26.25 3.88 -8.25
N ASP A 94 26.31 5.07 -8.85
CA ASP A 94 27.38 6.04 -8.56
C ASP A 94 27.26 6.61 -7.14
N GLN A 95 26.04 6.84 -6.65
CA GLN A 95 25.80 7.20 -5.26
C GLN A 95 26.25 6.08 -4.30
N ALA A 96 25.98 4.82 -4.63
CA ALA A 96 26.41 3.68 -3.82
C ALA A 96 27.94 3.55 -3.77
N LYS A 97 28.61 3.69 -4.92
CA LYS A 97 30.08 3.70 -5.01
C LYS A 97 30.69 4.84 -4.19
N ALA A 98 30.12 6.04 -4.28
CA ALA A 98 30.61 7.19 -3.54
C ALA A 98 30.45 7.03 -2.02
N LEU A 99 29.35 6.44 -1.55
CA LEU A 99 29.19 6.05 -0.14
C LEU A 99 30.26 5.04 0.30
N GLN A 100 30.54 4.03 -0.54
CA GLN A 100 31.55 3.03 -0.24
C GLN A 100 32.94 3.66 -0.08
N VAL A 101 33.32 4.59 -0.97
CA VAL A 101 34.59 5.34 -0.87
C VAL A 101 34.67 6.14 0.44
N LYS A 102 33.54 6.63 0.95
CA LYS A 102 33.44 7.33 2.24
C LYS A 102 33.38 6.39 3.45
N GLY A 103 33.56 5.09 3.24
CA GLY A 103 33.53 4.08 4.31
C GLY A 103 32.13 3.68 4.76
N VAL A 104 31.08 4.05 4.01
CA VAL A 104 29.70 3.66 4.28
C VAL A 104 29.37 2.43 3.44
N THR A 105 29.42 1.25 4.06
CA THR A 105 29.09 -0.02 3.40
C THR A 105 28.02 -0.75 4.20
N PRO A 106 26.88 -1.11 3.59
CA PRO A 106 25.85 -1.89 4.26
C PRO A 106 26.28 -3.37 4.32
N ASN A 107 25.76 -4.10 5.29
CA ASN A 107 25.81 -5.57 5.32
C ASN A 107 24.49 -6.20 4.86
N VAL A 108 23.43 -5.40 4.67
CA VAL A 108 22.12 -5.84 4.18
C VAL A 108 21.59 -4.86 3.14
N VAL A 109 20.97 -5.37 2.07
CA VAL A 109 20.24 -4.54 1.10
C VAL A 109 18.83 -5.10 0.97
N LEU A 110 17.83 -4.28 1.30
CA LEU A 110 16.42 -4.62 1.18
C LEU A 110 15.84 -4.00 -0.08
N VAL A 111 15.29 -4.84 -0.94
CA VAL A 111 14.64 -4.42 -2.18
C VAL A 111 13.16 -4.72 -2.04
N LEU A 112 12.35 -3.68 -1.90
CA LEU A 112 10.90 -3.81 -1.90
C LEU A 112 10.42 -3.82 -3.35
N GLU A 113 9.67 -4.84 -3.69
CA GLU A 113 8.99 -4.93 -4.98
C GLU A 113 7.56 -4.43 -4.85
N LEU A 114 7.11 -3.67 -5.86
CA LEU A 114 5.73 -3.26 -6.01
C LEU A 114 5.40 -3.38 -7.49
N PRO A 115 4.35 -4.11 -7.87
CA PRO A 115 3.88 -4.14 -9.24
C PRO A 115 3.59 -2.71 -9.75
N SER A 116 4.03 -2.39 -10.97
CA SER A 116 3.83 -1.07 -11.56
C SER A 116 2.35 -0.66 -11.61
N SER A 117 1.44 -1.63 -11.73
CA SER A 117 -0.01 -1.44 -11.68
C SER A 117 -0.48 -0.85 -10.34
N GLU A 118 0.15 -1.22 -9.22
CA GLU A 118 -0.22 -0.76 -7.88
C GLU A 118 0.37 0.62 -7.53
N VAL A 119 1.49 1.01 -8.15
CA VAL A 119 2.21 2.27 -7.84
C VAL A 119 1.24 3.46 -7.86
N ARG A 120 0.42 3.57 -8.92
CA ARG A 120 -0.53 4.68 -9.07
C ARG A 120 -1.55 4.72 -7.93
N GLY A 121 -2.19 3.58 -7.63
CA GLY A 121 -3.18 3.50 -6.57
C GLY A 121 -2.60 3.90 -5.21
N ARG A 122 -1.39 3.42 -4.89
CA ARG A 122 -0.71 3.73 -3.63
C ARG A 122 -0.26 5.18 -3.52
N LEU A 123 0.14 5.78 -4.64
CA LEU A 123 0.55 7.19 -4.67
C LEU A 123 -0.64 8.15 -4.52
N VAL A 124 -1.77 7.88 -5.19
CA VAL A 124 -2.98 8.71 -5.09
C VAL A 124 -3.61 8.65 -3.68
N GLY A 125 -3.52 7.50 -3.01
CA GLY A 125 -3.99 7.37 -1.63
C GLY A 125 -3.04 7.97 -0.59
N ARG A 126 -1.84 8.42 -0.97
CA ARG A 126 -0.81 8.91 -0.03
C ARG A 126 -1.26 10.18 0.70
N ARG A 127 -1.03 10.21 2.01
CA ARG A 127 -1.32 11.33 2.90
C ARG A 127 -0.08 11.64 3.73
N PHE A 128 0.10 12.90 4.10
CA PHE A 128 1.27 13.38 4.84
C PHE A 128 0.82 14.19 6.04
N ASP A 129 1.36 13.89 7.22
CA ASP A 129 1.17 14.73 8.39
C ASP A 129 2.27 15.81 8.43
N PRO A 130 1.93 17.10 8.24
CA PRO A 130 2.90 18.18 8.25
C PRO A 130 3.55 18.43 9.62
N LYS A 131 2.95 17.95 10.72
CA LYS A 131 3.53 18.10 12.06
C LYS A 131 4.59 17.05 12.35
N THR A 132 4.32 15.79 12.05
CA THR A 132 5.20 14.68 12.42
C THR A 132 6.11 14.23 11.27
N GLY A 133 5.75 14.56 10.04
CA GLY A 133 6.44 14.06 8.85
C GLY A 133 6.05 12.62 8.46
N ASP A 134 5.03 12.06 9.10
CA ASP A 134 4.57 10.70 8.84
C ASP A 134 3.77 10.58 7.55
N ILE A 135 3.87 9.42 6.92
CA ILE A 135 3.14 9.07 5.70
C ILE A 135 2.03 8.09 6.04
N TYR A 136 0.83 8.44 5.61
CA TYR A 136 -0.39 7.67 5.77
C TYR A 136 -0.98 7.32 4.41
N HIS A 137 -1.99 6.46 4.40
CA HIS A 137 -2.73 6.12 3.20
C HIS A 137 -4.23 6.15 3.49
N ALA A 138 -4.99 6.82 2.63
CA ALA A 138 -6.42 7.08 2.84
C ALA A 138 -7.25 5.81 3.07
N VAL A 139 -6.82 4.68 2.49
CA VAL A 139 -7.51 3.40 2.59
C VAL A 139 -6.85 2.42 3.57
N THR A 140 -5.53 2.26 3.51
CA THR A 140 -4.83 1.14 4.15
C THR A 140 -4.17 1.53 5.47
N ASN A 141 -3.94 2.82 5.71
CA ASN A 141 -3.22 3.29 6.89
C ASN A 141 -3.67 4.71 7.25
N MET A 142 -4.93 4.85 7.66
CA MET A 142 -5.49 6.11 8.15
C MET A 142 -5.40 6.13 9.69
N PRO A 143 -4.87 7.18 10.34
CA PRO A 143 -4.79 7.28 11.79
C PRO A 143 -6.18 7.19 12.45
N ARG A 144 -6.28 6.50 13.59
CA ARG A 144 -7.53 6.47 14.37
C ARG A 144 -7.81 7.79 15.08
N ASP A 145 -6.76 8.54 15.40
CA ASP A 145 -6.85 9.85 16.00
C ASP A 145 -7.39 10.86 14.96
N LEU A 146 -8.56 11.43 15.26
CA LEU A 146 -9.26 12.35 14.37
C LEU A 146 -8.51 13.69 14.17
N ASP A 147 -7.73 14.14 15.15
CA ASP A 147 -6.94 15.37 15.03
C ASP A 147 -5.73 15.16 14.11
N VAL A 148 -5.18 13.93 14.10
CA VAL A 148 -4.16 13.54 13.13
C VAL A 148 -4.80 13.40 11.75
N ALA A 149 -5.95 12.73 11.66
CA ALA A 149 -6.70 12.53 10.42
C ALA A 149 -7.04 13.85 9.71
N ALA A 150 -7.56 14.82 10.47
CA ALA A 150 -8.03 16.09 9.95
C ALA A 150 -6.90 16.98 9.41
N ARG A 151 -5.66 16.82 9.89
CA ARG A 151 -4.51 17.62 9.44
C ARG A 151 -3.70 16.95 8.33
N LEU A 152 -4.08 15.76 7.88
CA LEU A 152 -3.38 15.09 6.80
C LEU A 152 -3.54 15.84 5.49
N VAL A 153 -2.43 16.06 4.80
CA VAL A 153 -2.40 16.70 3.49
C VAL A 153 -2.25 15.63 2.41
N HIS A 154 -3.00 15.77 1.31
CA HIS A 154 -2.80 14.94 0.13
C HIS A 154 -1.49 15.37 -0.56
N LEU A 155 -0.58 14.42 -0.75
CA LEU A 155 0.59 14.63 -1.60
C LEU A 155 0.25 14.20 -3.02
N GLU A 156 0.02 15.18 -3.89
CA GLU A 156 -0.16 14.90 -5.32
C GLU A 156 1.14 14.29 -5.88
N PRO A 157 1.07 13.10 -6.49
CA PRO A 157 2.25 12.46 -7.06
C PRO A 157 2.75 13.23 -8.28
N GLU A 158 4.06 13.44 -8.34
CA GLU A 158 4.69 13.99 -9.54
C GLU A 158 4.70 12.94 -10.67
N GLU A 159 4.61 13.38 -11.94
CA GLU A 159 4.62 12.46 -13.08
C GLU A 159 5.84 11.53 -13.10
N THR A 160 6.97 12.03 -12.58
CA THR A 160 8.23 11.29 -12.47
C THR A 160 8.16 10.13 -11.46
N GLU A 161 7.26 10.18 -10.48
CA GLU A 161 7.08 9.13 -9.46
C GLU A 161 6.38 7.88 -10.00
N PHE A 162 5.65 7.99 -11.11
CA PHE A 162 5.04 6.84 -11.77
C PHE A 162 6.04 6.04 -12.61
N SER A 163 7.22 6.61 -12.87
CA SER A 163 8.29 5.91 -13.59
C SER A 163 9.08 5.03 -12.61
N PRO A 164 9.31 3.74 -12.91
CA PRO A 164 10.10 2.87 -12.05
C PRO A 164 11.53 3.43 -11.90
N PRO A 165 12.10 3.46 -10.68
CA PRO A 165 13.43 4.02 -10.50
C PRO A 165 14.46 3.19 -11.27
N LYS A 166 15.38 3.87 -11.98
CA LYS A 166 16.48 3.26 -12.73
C LYS A 166 17.36 2.32 -11.87
N SER A 167 17.36 2.51 -10.54
CA SER A 167 18.12 1.72 -9.56
C SER A 167 17.65 0.27 -9.42
N THR A 168 16.33 0.01 -9.45
CA THR A 168 15.76 -1.33 -9.25
C THR A 168 16.27 -2.31 -10.30
N THR A 169 16.44 -1.84 -11.53
CA THR A 169 16.99 -2.60 -12.66
C THR A 169 18.51 -2.82 -12.56
N ALA A 170 19.23 -1.89 -11.93
CA ALA A 170 20.69 -1.97 -11.77
C ALA A 170 21.10 -2.91 -10.63
N PHE A 171 20.45 -2.83 -9.46
CA PHE A 171 20.69 -3.75 -8.34
C PHE A 171 20.38 -5.20 -8.72
N ARG A 172 19.29 -5.43 -9.47
CA ARG A 172 18.90 -6.75 -9.97
C ARG A 172 19.93 -7.36 -10.94
N ARG A 173 20.66 -6.55 -11.70
CA ARG A 173 21.69 -7.01 -12.65
C ARG A 173 23.02 -7.37 -12.01
N THR A 174 23.29 -6.92 -10.79
CA THR A 174 24.63 -7.00 -10.18
C THR A 174 24.73 -8.05 -9.07
N ILE A 175 23.61 -8.59 -8.61
CA ILE A 175 23.57 -9.61 -7.56
C ILE A 175 23.25 -10.96 -8.21
N PRO A 176 24.23 -11.89 -8.35
CA PRO A 176 23.94 -13.27 -8.70
C PRO A 176 23.07 -13.88 -7.59
N SER A 177 22.13 -14.75 -7.98
CA SER A 177 21.32 -15.57 -7.08
C SER A 177 22.20 -16.59 -6.34
N THR A 178 23.06 -16.14 -5.44
CA THR A 178 23.87 -16.99 -4.58
C THR A 178 23.74 -16.49 -3.15
N THR A 179 22.76 -17.06 -2.46
CA THR A 179 22.53 -16.87 -1.02
C THR A 179 23.73 -17.44 -0.26
N LEU A 180 24.73 -16.61 0.04
CA LEU A 180 25.70 -16.93 1.08
C LEU A 180 25.04 -16.65 2.43
N ALA A 181 24.32 -17.67 2.93
CA ALA A 181 23.62 -17.63 4.21
C ALA A 181 24.63 -17.49 5.36
N THR A 182 24.70 -16.30 5.95
CA THR A 182 25.37 -16.08 7.23
C THR A 182 24.34 -16.09 8.36
N PRO A 183 24.69 -16.47 9.61
CA PRO A 183 23.76 -16.51 10.73
C PRO A 183 23.05 -15.17 10.99
N THR A 184 23.75 -14.07 10.74
CA THR A 184 23.22 -12.70 10.86
C THR A 184 22.19 -12.40 9.77
N ALA A 185 22.42 -12.83 8.53
CA ALA A 185 21.48 -12.66 7.43
C ALA A 185 20.16 -13.39 7.71
N ASN A 186 20.22 -14.62 8.26
CA ASN A 186 19.02 -15.38 8.63
C ASN A 186 18.21 -14.71 9.75
N LYS A 187 18.89 -14.09 10.73
CA LYS A 187 18.21 -13.34 11.81
C LYS A 187 17.51 -12.09 11.29
N VAL A 188 18.16 -11.36 10.38
CA VAL A 188 17.58 -10.18 9.74
C VAL A 188 16.43 -10.57 8.83
N GLU A 189 16.57 -11.63 8.03
CA GLU A 189 15.53 -12.15 7.16
C GLU A 189 14.33 -12.65 7.96
N HIS A 190 14.54 -13.39 9.06
CA HIS A 190 13.48 -13.84 9.95
C HIS A 190 12.75 -12.68 10.63
N GLU A 191 13.46 -11.61 11.03
CA GLU A 191 12.83 -10.46 11.67
C GLU A 191 12.14 -9.55 10.66
N ILE A 192 12.64 -9.46 9.44
CA ILE A 192 11.94 -8.80 8.32
C ILE A 192 10.71 -9.60 7.92
N GLN A 193 10.80 -10.92 7.82
CA GLN A 193 9.64 -11.79 7.60
C GLN A 193 8.64 -11.63 8.72
N ARG A 194 9.06 -11.58 9.99
CA ARG A 194 8.17 -11.23 11.10
C ARG A 194 7.53 -9.88 10.91
N VAL A 195 8.27 -8.84 10.52
CA VAL A 195 7.74 -7.48 10.34
C VAL A 195 6.75 -7.39 9.16
N ILE A 196 7.03 -8.07 8.06
CA ILE A 196 6.17 -8.21 6.87
C ILE A 196 4.91 -9.02 7.21
N LEU A 197 5.07 -10.14 7.95
CA LEU A 197 3.94 -10.92 8.47
C LEU A 197 3.11 -10.10 9.49
N HIS A 198 3.74 -9.20 10.25
CA HIS A 198 3.08 -8.23 11.12
C HIS A 198 2.51 -7.00 10.40
N GLU A 199 2.79 -6.80 9.10
CA GLU A 199 2.07 -5.88 8.22
C GLU A 199 0.75 -6.52 7.73
N ASN A 200 0.70 -7.86 7.73
CA ASN A 200 -0.49 -8.66 7.44
C ASN A 200 -1.24 -9.15 8.70
N GLN A 201 -0.89 -8.66 9.89
CA GLN A 201 -1.64 -8.89 11.13
C GLN A 201 -1.99 -7.55 11.81
N PRO A 202 -3.21 -7.36 12.35
CA PRO A 202 -3.53 -6.19 13.14
C PRO A 202 -2.65 -6.16 14.39
N THR A 203 -2.04 -5.01 14.68
CA THR A 203 -1.16 -4.80 15.83
C THR A 203 -1.91 -4.89 17.16
N THR A 204 -1.42 -5.73 18.07
CA THR A 204 -1.70 -5.64 19.52
C THR A 204 -0.42 -5.26 20.28
N PRO A 205 -0.50 -4.50 21.40
CA PRO A 205 0.67 -4.00 22.14
C PRO A 205 1.24 -5.03 23.14
N PRO A 206 2.47 -4.85 23.64
CA PRO A 206 3.15 -5.84 24.48
C PRO A 206 2.60 -5.87 25.92
N THR A 207 2.50 -7.10 26.41
CA THR A 207 2.05 -7.54 27.72
C THR A 207 2.90 -6.98 28.86
N THR A 208 2.25 -6.35 29.85
CA THR A 208 2.52 -6.65 31.26
C THR A 208 1.16 -6.80 31.95
N ALA A 209 0.93 -8.03 32.42
CA ALA A 209 -0.16 -8.52 33.27
C ALA A 209 -1.39 -7.61 33.42
N MET A 210 -2.51 -7.97 32.77
CA MET A 210 -3.83 -8.09 33.41
C MET A 210 -4.96 -8.41 32.40
N VAL A 211 -5.71 -9.46 32.73
CA VAL A 211 -7.11 -9.76 32.36
C VAL A 211 -7.45 -10.05 30.88
N ARG A 212 -7.99 -11.27 30.68
CA ARG A 212 -8.55 -11.82 29.45
C ARG A 212 -9.74 -11.00 28.92
N THR A 213 -9.64 -10.50 27.70
CA THR A 213 -10.78 -10.28 26.79
C THR A 213 -10.34 -10.59 25.37
N TYR A 214 -10.82 -11.71 24.81
CA TYR A 214 -10.62 -12.10 23.41
C TYR A 214 -11.35 -11.11 22.48
N ASP A 215 -10.65 -10.63 21.45
CA ASP A 215 -11.08 -9.59 20.51
C ASP A 215 -12.13 -10.13 19.50
N ARG A 216 -13.35 -9.61 19.58
CA ARG A 216 -14.53 -10.04 18.79
C ARG A 216 -14.44 -9.59 17.33
N ASP A 217 -13.64 -8.56 17.03
CA ASP A 217 -13.64 -7.88 15.73
C ASP A 217 -12.81 -8.61 14.66
N VAL A 218 -11.73 -9.32 15.04
CA VAL A 218 -10.91 -10.14 14.13
C VAL A 218 -11.68 -11.36 13.65
N VAL A 219 -12.38 -12.04 14.58
CA VAL A 219 -13.26 -13.17 14.25
C VAL A 219 -14.37 -12.71 13.30
N THR A 220 -14.94 -11.53 13.54
CA THR A 220 -16.01 -10.97 12.71
C THR A 220 -15.53 -10.71 11.27
N LYS A 221 -14.34 -10.11 11.07
CA LYS A 221 -13.77 -9.88 9.73
C LYS A 221 -13.43 -11.16 8.95
N GLN A 222 -12.94 -12.19 9.63
CA GLN A 222 -12.64 -13.48 9.01
C GLN A 222 -13.94 -14.21 8.60
N VAL A 223 -14.96 -14.15 9.46
CA VAL A 223 -16.30 -14.67 9.17
C VAL A 223 -16.94 -13.94 7.99
N ASP A 224 -16.81 -12.62 7.91
CA ASP A 224 -17.37 -11.82 6.81
C ASP A 224 -16.70 -12.12 5.47
N THR A 225 -15.39 -12.37 5.45
CA THR A 225 -14.66 -12.74 4.23
C THR A 225 -15.12 -14.10 3.68
N GLU A 226 -15.21 -15.11 4.54
CA GLU A 226 -15.66 -16.44 4.12
C GLU A 226 -17.16 -16.45 3.76
N ARG A 227 -17.97 -15.66 4.47
CA ARG A 227 -19.38 -15.41 4.13
C ARG A 227 -19.52 -14.78 2.75
N PHE A 228 -18.72 -13.76 2.44
CA PHE A 228 -18.71 -13.10 1.13
C PHE A 228 -18.34 -14.07 0.00
N LYS A 229 -17.22 -14.80 0.13
CA LYS A 229 -16.78 -15.77 -0.89
C LYS A 229 -17.82 -16.86 -1.12
N THR A 230 -18.33 -17.45 -0.03
CA THR A 230 -19.34 -18.51 -0.09
C THR A 230 -20.59 -18.02 -0.80
N MET A 231 -21.08 -16.82 -0.46
CA MET A 231 -22.24 -16.20 -1.08
C MET A 231 -22.04 -15.92 -2.58
N LEU A 232 -20.87 -15.43 -2.98
CA LEU A 232 -20.56 -15.20 -4.39
C LEU A 232 -20.51 -16.51 -5.18
N ILE A 233 -19.92 -17.57 -4.63
CA ILE A 233 -19.82 -18.87 -5.30
C ILE A 233 -21.19 -19.57 -5.36
N SER A 234 -21.97 -19.53 -4.27
CA SER A 234 -23.32 -20.12 -4.23
C SER A 234 -24.32 -19.34 -5.09
N GLY A 235 -24.03 -18.07 -5.34
CA GLY A 235 -24.92 -17.13 -5.99
C GLY A 235 -26.02 -16.61 -5.07
N PHE A 236 -26.52 -15.42 -5.40
CA PHE A 236 -27.63 -14.77 -4.70
C PHE A 236 -28.35 -13.81 -5.66
N ASP A 237 -29.60 -13.49 -5.34
CA ASP A 237 -30.41 -12.65 -6.20
C ASP A 237 -30.19 -11.15 -5.94
N VAL A 238 -30.09 -10.41 -7.05
CA VAL A 238 -29.98 -8.95 -7.10
C VAL A 238 -30.94 -8.41 -8.15
N ILE A 239 -31.29 -7.13 -8.08
CA ILE A 239 -31.97 -6.45 -9.19
C ILE A 239 -30.90 -5.80 -10.06
N LYS A 240 -30.77 -6.26 -11.30
CA LYS A 240 -29.83 -5.69 -12.25
C LYS A 240 -30.47 -4.52 -12.99
N HIS A 241 -29.80 -3.37 -12.97
CA HIS A 241 -30.16 -2.21 -13.78
C HIS A 241 -29.41 -2.26 -15.12
N GLY A 242 -30.11 -1.90 -16.18
CA GLY A 242 -29.58 -1.92 -17.55
C GLY A 242 -29.55 -0.52 -18.16
N ARG A 243 -28.66 -0.32 -19.14
CA ARG A 243 -28.63 0.91 -19.96
C ARG A 243 -29.96 1.17 -20.68
N ARG A 244 -30.70 0.11 -21.00
CA ARG A 244 -32.04 0.15 -21.60
C ARG A 244 -32.93 -0.88 -20.89
N GLY A 245 -34.24 -0.59 -20.83
CA GLY A 245 -35.23 -1.47 -20.20
C GLY A 245 -35.42 -1.22 -18.70
N ALA A 246 -36.37 -1.95 -18.13
CA ALA A 246 -36.69 -1.91 -16.70
C ALA A 246 -35.65 -2.71 -15.89
N PRO A 247 -35.50 -2.43 -14.58
CA PRO A 247 -34.71 -3.27 -13.69
C PRO A 247 -35.30 -4.70 -13.61
N HIS A 248 -34.42 -5.71 -13.51
CA HIS A 248 -34.84 -7.11 -13.50
C HIS A 248 -34.02 -7.95 -12.53
N THR A 249 -34.67 -8.88 -11.84
CA THR A 249 -34.00 -9.82 -10.93
C THR A 249 -33.04 -10.74 -11.68
N ARG A 250 -31.84 -10.94 -11.15
CA ARG A 250 -30.80 -11.83 -11.66
C ARG A 250 -30.09 -12.51 -10.48
N THR A 251 -29.73 -13.77 -10.66
CA THR A 251 -28.81 -14.45 -9.74
C THR A 251 -27.40 -14.06 -10.14
N LEU A 252 -26.69 -13.35 -9.27
CA LEU A 252 -25.29 -12.98 -9.39
C LEU A 252 -24.44 -14.06 -8.74
N PHE A 253 -23.39 -14.52 -9.41
CA PHE A 253 -22.48 -15.54 -8.89
C PHE A 253 -21.07 -15.39 -9.48
N CYS A 254 -20.08 -16.06 -8.89
CA CYS A 254 -18.69 -16.04 -9.34
C CYS A 254 -18.21 -17.45 -9.69
N ASP A 255 -17.13 -17.56 -10.46
CA ASP A 255 -16.41 -18.82 -10.58
C ASP A 255 -15.67 -19.17 -9.28
N VAL A 256 -15.26 -20.43 -9.14
CA VAL A 256 -14.59 -20.93 -7.92
C VAL A 256 -13.27 -20.21 -7.65
N GLU A 257 -12.60 -19.75 -8.70
CA GLU A 257 -11.36 -18.98 -8.62
C GLU A 257 -11.58 -17.49 -8.32
N LEU A 258 -12.84 -17.04 -8.23
CA LEU A 258 -13.22 -15.65 -7.97
C LEU A 258 -12.65 -14.65 -9.01
N LYS A 259 -12.48 -15.06 -10.26
CA LYS A 259 -11.91 -14.24 -11.34
C LYS A 259 -12.97 -13.54 -12.17
N ARG A 260 -14.20 -14.04 -12.19
CA ARG A 260 -15.26 -13.52 -13.07
C ARG A 260 -16.63 -13.61 -12.42
N LEU A 261 -17.35 -12.50 -12.41
CA LEU A 261 -18.76 -12.44 -12.01
C LEU A 261 -19.66 -12.73 -13.20
N PHE A 262 -20.73 -13.47 -12.94
CA PHE A 262 -21.75 -13.88 -13.89
C PHE A 262 -23.12 -13.51 -13.36
N TRP A 263 -24.07 -13.28 -14.26
CA TRP A 263 -25.47 -13.10 -13.89
C TRP A 263 -26.39 -13.89 -14.81
N GLN A 264 -27.47 -14.45 -14.25
CA GLN A 264 -28.48 -15.16 -15.05
C GLN A 264 -29.89 -14.94 -14.52
N LYS A 265 -30.90 -15.36 -15.29
CA LYS A 265 -32.29 -15.39 -14.79
C LYS A 265 -32.38 -16.29 -13.54
N PRO A 266 -33.15 -15.89 -12.51
CA PRO A 266 -33.46 -16.74 -11.37
C PRO A 266 -34.08 -18.08 -11.81
N ASP A 267 -34.06 -19.09 -10.93
CA ASP A 267 -34.72 -20.39 -11.08
C ASP A 267 -34.13 -21.38 -12.10
N LYS A 268 -32.87 -21.20 -12.51
CA LYS A 268 -32.16 -22.32 -13.15
C LYS A 268 -31.65 -23.28 -12.09
N LYS A 269 -31.93 -24.58 -12.25
CA LYS A 269 -31.40 -25.67 -11.40
C LYS A 269 -29.87 -25.67 -11.28
N GLU A 270 -29.17 -25.04 -12.24
CA GLU A 270 -27.71 -24.94 -12.29
C GLU A 270 -27.26 -23.52 -12.65
N LEU A 271 -26.17 -23.09 -12.03
CA LEU A 271 -25.44 -21.86 -12.38
C LEU A 271 -24.64 -22.10 -13.66
N LYS A 272 -24.92 -21.33 -14.73
CA LYS A 272 -24.26 -21.49 -16.03
C LYS A 272 -23.40 -20.28 -16.35
N ALA A 273 -22.09 -20.44 -16.31
CA ALA A 273 -21.12 -19.42 -16.69
C ALA A 273 -21.25 -19.09 -18.20
N LYS A 274 -21.70 -17.88 -18.51
CA LYS A 274 -21.87 -17.37 -19.86
C LYS A 274 -21.08 -16.08 -20.05
N LEU A 275 -20.16 -16.04 -21.00
CA LEU A 275 -19.25 -14.90 -21.18
C LEU A 275 -19.98 -13.59 -21.51
N ASP A 276 -21.06 -13.66 -22.31
CA ASP A 276 -21.91 -12.51 -22.66
C ASP A 276 -22.69 -11.95 -21.46
N GLN A 277 -22.83 -12.73 -20.38
CA GLN A 277 -23.51 -12.36 -19.14
C GLN A 277 -22.52 -12.37 -17.97
N SER A 278 -21.34 -11.81 -18.20
CA SER A 278 -20.25 -11.81 -17.22
C SER A 278 -19.39 -10.57 -17.27
N ILE A 279 -18.65 -10.31 -16.19
CA ILE A 279 -17.60 -9.31 -16.09
C ILE A 279 -16.39 -9.92 -15.38
N ALA A 280 -15.20 -9.82 -15.99
CA ALA A 280 -13.98 -10.25 -15.32
C ALA A 280 -13.65 -9.26 -14.22
N ILE A 281 -13.25 -9.77 -13.06
CA ILE A 281 -12.89 -8.94 -11.91
C ILE A 281 -11.65 -8.09 -12.24
N ALA A 282 -10.68 -8.65 -12.94
CA ALA A 282 -9.48 -7.93 -13.40
C ALA A 282 -9.78 -6.76 -14.36
N ASP A 283 -10.93 -6.78 -15.05
CA ASP A 283 -11.35 -5.70 -15.96
C ASP A 283 -12.06 -4.56 -15.20
N VAL A 284 -12.40 -4.77 -13.92
CA VAL A 284 -13.11 -3.78 -13.10
C VAL A 284 -12.10 -2.79 -12.52
N ILE A 285 -12.27 -1.54 -12.87
CA ILE A 285 -11.40 -0.42 -12.45
C ILE A 285 -11.77 0.04 -11.04
N GLN A 286 -13.07 0.07 -10.75
CA GLN A 286 -13.58 0.56 -9.48
C GLN A 286 -14.94 -0.07 -9.16
N VAL A 287 -15.19 -0.26 -7.86
CA VAL A 287 -16.51 -0.57 -7.32
C VAL A 287 -17.00 0.63 -6.54
N VAL A 288 -18.20 1.11 -6.86
CA VAL A 288 -18.78 2.29 -6.22
C VAL A 288 -20.17 2.02 -5.68
N GLN A 289 -20.46 2.52 -4.47
CA GLN A 289 -21.80 2.52 -3.89
C GLN A 289 -22.56 3.79 -4.29
N GLY A 290 -23.88 3.67 -4.40
CA GLY A 290 -24.81 4.77 -4.64
C GLY A 290 -25.06 5.10 -6.11
N ILE A 291 -25.72 6.23 -6.34
CA ILE A 291 -26.20 6.66 -7.67
C ILE A 291 -25.10 7.44 -8.41
N LYS A 292 -24.01 6.75 -8.78
CA LYS A 292 -22.86 7.39 -9.45
C LYS A 292 -22.83 7.21 -10.96
N THR A 293 -23.50 6.18 -11.49
CA THR A 293 -23.55 5.88 -12.92
C THR A 293 -24.78 6.49 -13.59
N ASP A 294 -24.70 6.75 -14.89
CA ASP A 294 -25.85 7.26 -15.66
C ASP A 294 -27.02 6.27 -15.71
N VAL A 295 -26.75 4.98 -15.49
CA VAL A 295 -27.78 3.95 -15.34
C VAL A 295 -28.61 4.22 -14.07
N PHE A 296 -27.95 4.44 -12.93
CA PHE A 296 -28.66 4.73 -11.68
C PHE A 296 -29.24 6.14 -11.63
N LYS A 297 -28.59 7.16 -12.22
CA LYS A 297 -29.19 8.51 -12.30
C LYS A 297 -30.56 8.51 -12.99
N ARG A 298 -30.80 7.54 -13.88
CA ARG A 298 -32.06 7.40 -14.63
C ARG A 298 -33.05 6.42 -14.01
N SER A 299 -32.56 5.35 -13.38
CA SER A 299 -33.40 4.21 -12.96
C SER A 299 -33.37 3.91 -11.46
N GLY A 300 -32.50 4.60 -10.71
CA GLY A 300 -32.35 4.46 -9.27
C GLY A 300 -33.33 5.35 -8.50
N ASP A 301 -33.66 4.90 -7.30
CA ASP A 301 -34.47 5.59 -6.30
C ASP A 301 -33.54 6.14 -5.21
N THR A 302 -33.57 7.46 -4.99
CA THR A 302 -32.69 8.12 -4.02
C THR A 302 -32.88 7.61 -2.60
N ALA A 303 -34.06 7.10 -2.25
CA ALA A 303 -34.34 6.48 -0.95
C ALA A 303 -33.62 5.14 -0.74
N LYS A 304 -33.05 4.56 -1.79
CA LYS A 304 -32.36 3.26 -1.77
C LYS A 304 -30.87 3.36 -2.09
N THR A 305 -30.29 4.56 -1.99
CA THR A 305 -28.90 4.82 -2.40
C THR A 305 -27.90 3.84 -1.78
N ASP A 306 -28.07 3.49 -0.51
CA ASP A 306 -27.15 2.58 0.21
C ASP A 306 -27.25 1.13 -0.25
N ARG A 307 -28.25 0.79 -1.08
CA ARG A 307 -28.43 -0.55 -1.67
C ARG A 307 -27.94 -0.64 -3.11
N TYR A 308 -27.42 0.44 -3.69
CA TYR A 308 -26.92 0.46 -5.06
C TYR A 308 -25.40 0.27 -5.10
N LEU A 309 -24.96 -0.63 -5.99
CA LEU A 309 -23.56 -0.92 -6.23
C LEU A 309 -23.31 -0.97 -7.75
N SER A 310 -22.22 -0.35 -8.20
CA SER A 310 -21.78 -0.40 -9.58
C SER A 310 -20.34 -0.89 -9.66
N LEU A 311 -20.11 -1.92 -10.47
CA LEU A 311 -18.77 -2.31 -10.91
C LEU A 311 -18.51 -1.64 -12.26
N ILE A 312 -17.44 -0.85 -12.35
CA ILE A 312 -17.13 -0.03 -13.52
C ILE A 312 -15.88 -0.60 -14.19
N ALA A 313 -16.01 -0.98 -15.46
CA ALA A 313 -14.92 -1.38 -16.35
C ALA A 313 -14.77 -0.34 -17.48
N ASP A 314 -13.75 -0.50 -18.33
CA ASP A 314 -13.42 0.46 -19.40
C ASP A 314 -14.59 0.68 -20.38
N ASP A 315 -15.30 -0.38 -20.75
CA ASP A 315 -16.31 -0.36 -21.81
C ASP A 315 -17.76 -0.51 -21.32
N ARG A 316 -17.96 -0.80 -20.02
CA ARG A 316 -19.28 -1.11 -19.46
C ARG A 316 -19.35 -1.00 -17.94
N THR A 317 -20.58 -1.01 -17.44
CA THR A 317 -20.90 -1.08 -16.01
C THR A 317 -21.81 -2.26 -15.69
N LEU A 318 -21.63 -2.84 -14.51
CA LEU A 318 -22.60 -3.73 -13.89
C LEU A 318 -23.24 -2.99 -12.70
N ASP A 319 -24.46 -2.52 -12.90
CA ASP A 319 -25.25 -1.77 -11.91
C ASP A 319 -26.28 -2.69 -11.26
N ILE A 320 -26.23 -2.83 -9.93
CA ILE A 320 -27.09 -3.74 -9.15
C ILE A 320 -27.68 -3.08 -7.90
N GLU A 321 -28.95 -3.39 -7.59
CA GLU A 321 -29.61 -3.15 -6.30
C GLU A 321 -29.61 -4.46 -5.51
N VAL A 322 -29.20 -4.39 -4.24
CA VAL A 322 -29.17 -5.54 -3.34
C VAL A 322 -30.24 -5.45 -2.26
N ALA A 323 -30.50 -6.55 -1.56
CA ALA A 323 -31.63 -6.65 -0.63
C ALA A 323 -31.52 -5.67 0.56
N SER A 324 -30.32 -5.45 1.11
CA SER A 324 -30.07 -4.59 2.28
C SER A 324 -28.77 -3.79 2.17
N ASP A 325 -28.63 -2.75 2.99
CA ASP A 325 -27.40 -1.97 3.10
C ASP A 325 -26.23 -2.83 3.61
N GLU A 326 -26.45 -3.71 4.59
CA GLU A 326 -25.40 -4.60 5.11
C GLU A 326 -24.85 -5.50 4.01
N LEU A 327 -25.71 -6.00 3.11
CA LEU A 327 -25.29 -6.77 1.95
C LEU A 327 -24.52 -5.92 0.95
N CYS A 328 -24.93 -4.66 0.74
CA CYS A 328 -24.23 -3.73 -0.14
C CYS A 328 -22.83 -3.45 0.38
N SER A 329 -22.73 -3.16 1.67
CA SER A 329 -21.47 -2.96 2.38
C SER A 329 -20.58 -4.21 2.30
N LEU A 330 -21.11 -5.41 2.54
CA LEU A 330 -20.34 -6.66 2.42
C LEU A 330 -19.76 -6.84 1.01
N LEU A 331 -20.58 -6.61 -0.03
CA LEU A 331 -20.16 -6.73 -1.42
C LEU A 331 -19.14 -5.65 -1.81
N LEU A 332 -19.36 -4.41 -1.39
CA LEU A 332 -18.45 -3.30 -1.67
C LEU A 332 -17.06 -3.61 -1.10
N HIS A 333 -16.97 -4.02 0.17
CA HIS A 333 -15.70 -4.35 0.80
C HIS A 333 -15.06 -5.59 0.20
N GLY A 334 -15.83 -6.67 -0.01
CA GLY A 334 -15.33 -7.92 -0.55
C GLY A 334 -14.83 -7.79 -1.99
N LEU A 335 -15.59 -7.11 -2.86
CA LEU A 335 -15.17 -6.89 -4.26
C LEU A 335 -13.97 -5.97 -4.35
N ASN A 336 -13.91 -4.89 -3.56
CA ASN A 336 -12.71 -4.03 -3.52
C ASN A 336 -11.48 -4.80 -3.04
N ALA A 337 -11.61 -5.70 -2.06
CA ALA A 337 -10.50 -6.56 -1.64
C ALA A 337 -10.03 -7.51 -2.76
N MET A 338 -10.96 -8.01 -3.57
CA MET A 338 -10.63 -8.83 -4.74
C MET A 338 -9.88 -8.05 -5.83
N LEU A 339 -10.25 -6.79 -6.10
CA LEU A 339 -9.53 -5.94 -7.07
C LEU A 339 -8.08 -5.66 -6.69
N VAL A 340 -7.78 -5.65 -5.38
CA VAL A 340 -6.41 -5.49 -4.87
C VAL A 340 -5.60 -6.80 -4.99
N SER A 341 -6.27 -7.94 -5.17
CA SER A 341 -5.66 -9.29 -5.13
C SER A 341 -5.47 -9.94 -6.51
N THR A 342 -6.09 -9.41 -7.57
CA THR A 342 -6.01 -9.90 -8.97
C THR A 342 -4.94 -9.19 -9.78
#